data_AF-A0A6N6VRD1-F1
#
_entry.id   AF-A0A6N6VRD1-F1
#
_cell.length_a   1.000
_cell.length_b   1.000
_cell.length_c   1.000
_cell.angle_alpha   90.00
_cell.angle_beta   90.00
_cell.angle_gamma   90.00
#
_symmetry.space_group_name_H-M   'P 1'
#
loop_
_entity.id
_entity.type
_entity.pdbx_description
1 polymer ?
#
loop_
_entity_poly.entity_id
_entity_poly.type
_entity_poly.pdbx_seq_one_letter_code
_entity_poly.pdbx_strand_id
1 'polypeptide(L)'
;DGEISPISVVTYNDMNKVASTQLLKSDKSFYSVSSNKYDAYGNPSESVDVNGNKIKYVYNQIGQKLIEIFPDGRRIKYVYDEMFEDKVIQKSVVLQNGKEVVLGNRTYNELGLMMSDSDPAGNAIRYAYDNKGNMVSQIQRSGKEIKYTYNAFNQMIKKEVAGDSGKYNSSYVYDNLSQKLLSMTDATGKTNYTYNLDNSLESVTYPDNKKISYNYDLQGSMIGITDIANNQTIYHYSKTNGKLEATEFRAMGNNNQVEQYYYDKFGRISSKILPNNAQSIYSYNEMGSLENLSHFAENRSRILSYSYTYKKDMNISSRTRTNEEGSGLSAKENYAYDIMNNLSQYNCSGTACPKDQNGQSIASEEYTFDSLNNIKTAKVSFVKGGTSLTTYNYSDKDPSRLVAYATTDAQGTKNSALEYDADGNVTKDGDGNTLTYSPFNRLETFTKEGNVTEYRYNGSGILVSQKDSGNVENKFYYSGSRVLNE
;
A
#
# COMPACT_ATOMS: atom_id res chain seq x y z
N ASP A 1 -2.50 -17.12 -34.51
CA ASP A 1 -1.93 -17.13 -33.15
C ASP A 1 -2.83 -16.29 -32.23
N GLY A 2 -3.92 -16.82 -31.66
CA GLY A 2 -4.01 -18.01 -30.83
C GLY A 2 -4.36 -17.65 -29.37
N GLU A 3 -4.07 -16.42 -28.93
CA GLU A 3 -4.43 -15.98 -27.57
C GLU A 3 -5.88 -15.48 -27.50
N ILE A 4 -6.68 -16.01 -26.59
CA ILE A 4 -8.11 -15.73 -26.48
C ILE A 4 -8.36 -15.13 -25.09
N SER A 5 -9.17 -14.08 -25.02
CA SER A 5 -9.58 -13.45 -23.76
C SER A 5 -10.62 -14.32 -23.03
N PRO A 6 -10.68 -14.24 -21.69
CA PRO A 6 -11.74 -14.91 -20.96
C PRO A 6 -13.08 -14.31 -21.35
N ILE A 7 -14.11 -15.14 -21.41
CA ILE A 7 -15.48 -14.68 -21.70
C ILE A 7 -16.19 -14.54 -20.37
N SER A 8 -16.76 -13.35 -20.13
CA SER A 8 -17.67 -13.16 -19.00
C SER A 8 -19.11 -13.24 -19.48
N VAL A 9 -19.92 -14.03 -18.79
CA VAL A 9 -21.38 -14.10 -18.99
C VAL A 9 -22.03 -13.53 -17.75
N VAL A 10 -22.71 -12.40 -17.93
CA VAL A 10 -23.42 -11.70 -16.85
C VAL A 10 -24.91 -11.94 -17.00
N THR A 11 -25.53 -12.51 -15.98
CA THR A 11 -26.99 -12.61 -15.90
C THR A 11 -27.54 -11.50 -15.04
N TYR A 12 -28.67 -10.93 -15.47
CA TYR A 12 -29.37 -9.87 -14.74
C TYR A 12 -30.69 -10.41 -14.20
N ASN A 13 -31.12 -9.92 -13.05
CA ASN A 13 -32.48 -10.15 -12.55
C ASN A 13 -33.48 -9.20 -13.24
N ASP A 14 -34.76 -9.32 -12.89
CA ASP A 14 -35.84 -8.49 -13.45
C ASP A 14 -35.71 -6.98 -13.16
N MET A 15 -34.89 -6.61 -12.17
CA MET A 15 -34.55 -5.21 -11.84
C MET A 15 -33.29 -4.71 -12.58
N ASN A 16 -32.79 -5.47 -13.57
CA ASN A 16 -31.57 -5.19 -14.30
C ASN A 16 -30.32 -5.07 -13.41
N LYS A 17 -30.28 -5.82 -12.30
CA LYS A 17 -29.12 -5.96 -11.40
C LYS A 17 -28.38 -7.27 -11.67
N VAL A 18 -27.06 -7.26 -11.51
CA VAL A 18 -26.21 -8.43 -11.77
C VAL A 18 -26.52 -9.57 -10.79
N ALA A 19 -27.18 -10.62 -11.27
CA ALA A 19 -27.55 -11.80 -10.51
C ALA A 19 -26.40 -12.82 -10.45
N SER A 20 -25.67 -13.00 -11.56
CA SER A 20 -24.45 -13.81 -11.56
C SER A 20 -23.46 -13.35 -12.60
N THR A 21 -22.18 -13.57 -12.32
CA THR A 21 -21.09 -13.40 -13.27
C THR A 21 -20.37 -14.73 -13.39
N GLN A 22 -20.47 -15.35 -14.56
CA GLN A 22 -19.72 -16.54 -14.90
C GLN A 22 -18.47 -16.13 -15.68
N LEU A 23 -17.32 -16.65 -15.28
CA LEU A 23 -16.11 -16.61 -16.07
C LEU A 23 -15.98 -17.93 -16.80
N LEU A 24 -15.78 -17.85 -18.11
CA LEU A 24 -15.52 -18.98 -18.98
C LEU A 24 -14.11 -18.87 -19.54
N LYS A 25 -13.50 -20.02 -19.76
CA LYS A 25 -12.25 -20.16 -20.48
C LYS A 25 -12.44 -19.80 -21.95
N SER A 26 -11.32 -19.68 -22.64
CA SER A 26 -11.27 -19.42 -24.08
C SER A 26 -12.07 -20.43 -24.93
N ASP A 27 -12.13 -21.69 -24.50
CA ASP A 27 -12.89 -22.78 -25.13
C ASP A 27 -14.38 -22.80 -24.70
N LYS A 28 -14.85 -21.75 -24.01
CA LYS A 28 -16.20 -21.62 -23.41
C LYS A 28 -16.51 -22.61 -22.29
N SER A 29 -15.53 -23.39 -21.82
CA SER A 29 -15.72 -24.21 -20.63
C SER A 29 -15.82 -23.33 -19.37
N PHE A 30 -16.60 -23.80 -18.41
CA PHE A 30 -16.84 -23.09 -17.16
C PHE A 30 -15.55 -22.96 -16.32
N TYR A 31 -15.25 -21.75 -15.83
CA TYR A 31 -14.13 -21.50 -14.91
C TYR A 31 -14.61 -21.20 -13.50
N SER A 32 -15.43 -20.17 -13.32
CA SER A 32 -15.96 -19.77 -12.01
C SER A 32 -17.29 -19.03 -12.12
N VAL A 33 -18.01 -18.93 -11.01
CA VAL A 33 -19.23 -18.14 -10.89
C VAL A 33 -19.28 -17.43 -9.56
N SER A 34 -19.63 -16.16 -9.57
CA SER A 34 -20.13 -15.44 -8.40
C SER A 34 -21.59 -15.09 -8.60
N SER A 35 -22.34 -14.92 -7.52
CA SER A 35 -23.76 -14.59 -7.61
C SER A 35 -24.20 -13.62 -6.51
N ASN A 36 -25.27 -12.88 -6.79
CA ASN A 36 -25.91 -11.99 -5.85
C ASN A 36 -27.41 -12.27 -5.81
N LYS A 37 -27.99 -12.22 -4.62
CA LYS A 37 -29.42 -12.08 -4.41
C LYS A 37 -29.73 -10.66 -3.98
N TYR A 38 -30.95 -10.24 -4.24
CA TYR A 38 -31.41 -8.89 -3.94
C TYR A 38 -32.68 -8.94 -3.11
N ASP A 39 -32.87 -7.94 -2.25
CA ASP A 39 -34.15 -7.69 -1.60
C ASP A 39 -35.17 -7.07 -2.58
N ALA A 40 -36.39 -6.83 -2.13
CA ALA A 40 -37.46 -6.26 -2.94
C ALA A 40 -37.20 -4.80 -3.39
N TYR A 41 -36.23 -4.12 -2.79
CA TYR A 41 -35.83 -2.76 -3.12
C TYR A 41 -34.61 -2.72 -4.07
N GLY A 42 -34.07 -3.89 -4.43
CA GLY A 42 -32.92 -4.01 -5.31
C GLY A 42 -31.57 -3.83 -4.63
N ASN A 43 -31.51 -3.92 -3.30
CA ASN A 43 -30.25 -3.96 -2.54
C ASN A 43 -29.71 -5.40 -2.50
N PRO A 44 -28.38 -5.63 -2.62
CA PRO A 44 -27.81 -6.97 -2.54
C PRO A 44 -28.05 -7.60 -1.16
N SER A 45 -28.89 -8.63 -1.02
CA SER A 45 -29.19 -9.27 0.26
C SER A 45 -28.22 -10.41 0.61
N GLU A 46 -27.59 -11.01 -0.40
CA GLU A 46 -26.59 -12.07 -0.25
C GLU A 46 -25.64 -12.02 -1.44
N SER A 47 -24.33 -12.06 -1.20
CA SER A 47 -23.30 -12.26 -2.22
C SER A 47 -22.61 -13.58 -1.97
N VAL A 48 -22.41 -14.34 -3.04
CA VAL A 48 -21.66 -15.60 -3.04
C VAL A 48 -20.45 -15.41 -3.93
N ASP A 49 -19.26 -15.48 -3.34
CA ASP A 49 -18.02 -15.40 -4.09
C ASP A 49 -17.78 -16.68 -4.91
N VAL A 50 -16.72 -16.69 -5.71
CA VAL A 50 -16.37 -17.84 -6.54
C VAL A 50 -15.95 -19.08 -5.74
N ASN A 51 -15.59 -18.92 -4.46
CA ASN A 51 -15.31 -20.01 -3.53
C ASN A 51 -16.57 -20.60 -2.89
N GLY A 52 -17.72 -19.94 -3.04
CA GLY A 52 -18.98 -20.33 -2.40
C GLY A 52 -19.16 -19.69 -1.02
N ASN A 53 -18.26 -18.80 -0.60
CA ASN A 53 -18.41 -18.05 0.64
C ASN A 53 -19.57 -17.07 0.50
N LYS A 54 -20.44 -17.05 1.52
CA LYS A 54 -21.64 -16.23 1.53
C LYS A 54 -21.51 -15.08 2.50
N ILE A 55 -21.70 -13.87 2.00
CA ILE A 55 -21.90 -12.69 2.82
C ILE A 55 -23.35 -12.28 2.70
N LYS A 56 -24.03 -12.11 3.84
CA LYS A 56 -25.41 -11.61 3.87
C LYS A 56 -25.45 -10.18 4.34
N TYR A 57 -26.45 -9.45 3.87
CA TYR A 57 -26.60 -8.04 4.11
C TYR A 57 -28.00 -7.73 4.63
N VAL A 58 -28.10 -6.84 5.61
CA VAL A 58 -29.36 -6.32 6.13
C VAL A 58 -29.38 -4.82 5.88
N TYR A 59 -30.47 -4.33 5.29
CA TYR A 59 -30.66 -2.92 4.98
C TYR A 59 -31.85 -2.34 5.74
N ASN A 60 -31.86 -1.02 5.92
CA ASN A 60 -33.07 -0.30 6.31
C ASN A 60 -33.93 0.04 5.08
N GLN A 61 -35.06 0.73 5.31
CA GLN A 61 -36.04 1.06 4.27
C GLN A 61 -35.53 2.04 3.21
N ILE A 62 -34.46 2.80 3.49
CA ILE A 62 -33.85 3.74 2.55
C ILE A 62 -32.59 3.16 1.88
N GLY A 63 -32.31 1.86 2.05
CA GLY A 63 -31.20 1.18 1.38
C GLY A 63 -29.82 1.38 2.03
N GLN A 64 -29.75 1.84 3.27
CA GLN A 64 -28.50 1.86 4.04
C GLN A 64 -28.21 0.47 4.62
N LYS A 65 -26.97 0.01 4.51
CA LYS A 65 -26.52 -1.31 4.98
C LYS A 65 -26.29 -1.30 6.48
N LEU A 66 -27.19 -1.91 7.25
CA LEU A 66 -27.10 -1.99 8.71
C LEU A 66 -26.18 -3.10 9.21
N ILE A 67 -26.19 -4.26 8.55
CA ILE A 67 -25.44 -5.44 9.01
C ILE A 67 -24.83 -6.18 7.82
N GLU A 68 -23.56 -6.57 7.95
CA GLU A 68 -22.90 -7.59 7.14
C GLU A 68 -22.69 -8.85 7.97
N ILE A 69 -22.98 -10.02 7.42
CA ILE A 69 -22.83 -11.31 8.10
C ILE A 69 -21.87 -12.15 7.26
N PHE A 70 -20.71 -12.45 7.82
CA PHE A 70 -19.64 -13.20 7.16
C PHE A 70 -19.86 -14.73 7.30
N PRO A 71 -19.20 -15.56 6.46
CA PRO A 71 -19.34 -17.01 6.51
C PRO A 71 -18.97 -17.63 7.86
N ASP A 72 -18.08 -16.99 8.60
CA ASP A 72 -17.64 -17.37 9.95
C ASP A 72 -18.65 -16.99 11.05
N GLY A 73 -19.79 -16.37 10.70
CA GLY A 73 -20.84 -15.93 11.62
C GLY A 73 -20.60 -14.55 12.25
N ARG A 74 -19.43 -13.94 12.03
CA ARG A 74 -19.11 -12.57 12.46
C ARG A 74 -20.05 -11.58 11.78
N ARG A 75 -20.40 -10.52 12.51
CA ARG A 75 -21.25 -9.45 11.97
C ARG A 75 -20.55 -8.11 12.07
N ILE A 76 -20.59 -7.32 11.01
CA ILE A 76 -20.24 -5.91 11.07
C ILE A 76 -21.53 -5.12 11.08
N LYS A 77 -21.73 -4.29 12.11
CA LYS A 77 -22.87 -3.37 12.19
C LYS A 77 -22.45 -1.96 11.82
N TYR A 78 -23.40 -1.23 11.26
CA TYR A 78 -23.26 0.15 10.85
C TYR A 78 -24.36 0.98 11.49
N VAL A 79 -23.96 2.10 12.09
CA VAL A 79 -24.88 3.15 12.53
C VAL A 79 -24.63 4.36 11.65
N TYR A 80 -25.68 4.87 11.03
CA TYR A 80 -25.63 6.03 10.17
C TYR A 80 -26.03 7.29 10.91
N ASP A 81 -25.51 8.42 10.44
CA ASP A 81 -25.95 9.74 10.84
C ASP A 81 -27.44 9.93 10.49
N GLU A 82 -28.21 10.58 11.35
CA GLU A 82 -29.64 10.80 11.13
C GLU A 82 -29.89 11.88 10.07
N MET A 83 -28.98 12.84 9.90
CA MET A 83 -29.09 13.92 8.92
C MET A 83 -28.49 13.53 7.57
N PHE A 84 -27.44 12.71 7.56
CA PHE A 84 -26.72 12.34 6.33
C PHE A 84 -26.84 10.86 6.00
N GLU A 85 -27.60 10.55 4.93
CA GLU A 85 -27.90 9.18 4.49
C GLU A 85 -26.67 8.32 4.13
N ASP A 86 -25.51 8.92 3.86
CA ASP A 86 -24.30 8.21 3.46
C ASP A 86 -23.23 8.13 4.56
N LYS A 87 -23.43 8.82 5.70
CA LYS A 87 -22.39 8.93 6.74
C LYS A 87 -22.58 7.88 7.82
N VAL A 88 -21.56 7.04 7.99
CA VAL A 88 -21.49 6.08 9.10
C VAL A 88 -20.85 6.74 10.31
N ILE A 89 -21.60 6.86 11.41
CA ILE A 89 -21.14 7.45 12.68
C ILE A 89 -20.57 6.41 13.64
N GLN A 90 -20.88 5.12 13.47
CA GLN A 90 -20.29 4.05 14.27
C GLN A 90 -20.21 2.76 13.46
N LYS A 91 -19.11 2.03 13.65
CA LYS A 91 -18.97 0.64 13.21
C LYS A 91 -18.69 -0.24 14.40
N SER A 92 -19.30 -1.42 14.45
CA SER A 92 -18.98 -2.43 15.45
C SER A 92 -18.86 -3.81 14.83
N VAL A 93 -18.05 -4.66 15.45
CA VAL A 93 -17.92 -6.07 15.11
C VAL A 93 -18.58 -6.87 16.22
N VAL A 94 -19.60 -7.65 15.87
CA VAL A 94 -20.13 -8.70 16.74
C VAL A 94 -19.35 -9.98 16.44
N LEU A 95 -18.54 -10.39 17.41
CA LEU A 95 -17.74 -11.60 17.35
C LEU A 95 -18.64 -12.85 17.44
N GLN A 96 -18.09 -14.02 17.12
CA GLN A 96 -18.83 -15.30 17.14
C GLN A 96 -19.43 -15.64 18.52
N ASN A 97 -18.78 -15.18 19.60
CA ASN A 97 -19.26 -15.35 20.97
C ASN A 97 -20.36 -14.34 21.37
N GLY A 98 -20.81 -13.48 20.45
CA GLY A 98 -21.81 -12.45 20.69
C GLY A 98 -21.29 -11.15 21.30
N LYS A 99 -20.00 -11.07 21.69
CA LYS A 99 -19.40 -9.82 22.17
C LYS A 99 -19.38 -8.81 21.03
N GLU A 100 -19.90 -7.62 21.29
CA GLU A 100 -19.84 -6.49 20.38
C GLU A 100 -18.65 -5.59 20.72
N VAL A 101 -17.85 -5.27 19.71
CA VAL A 101 -16.67 -4.41 19.79
C VAL A 101 -16.91 -3.20 18.90
N VAL A 102 -17.06 -2.02 19.50
CA VAL A 102 -17.14 -0.75 18.75
C VAL A 102 -15.75 -0.40 18.23
N LEU A 103 -15.62 -0.17 16.93
CA LEU A 103 -14.35 0.12 16.27
C LEU A 103 -13.99 1.61 16.30
N GLY A 104 -14.94 2.47 16.63
CA GLY A 104 -14.78 3.91 16.67
C GLY A 104 -16.09 4.65 16.44
N ASN A 105 -16.07 5.96 16.73
CA ASN A 105 -17.22 6.85 16.55
C ASN A 105 -16.81 8.07 15.73
N ARG A 106 -17.76 8.59 14.96
CA ARG A 106 -17.59 9.80 14.15
C ARG A 106 -18.71 10.78 14.41
N THR A 107 -18.40 12.05 14.21
CA THR A 107 -19.38 13.14 14.21
C THR A 107 -19.13 14.03 13.02
N TYR A 108 -20.17 14.70 12.55
CA TYR A 108 -20.14 15.58 11.38
C TYR A 108 -20.78 16.93 11.74
N ASN A 109 -20.34 18.00 11.09
CA ASN A 109 -21.02 19.29 11.15
C ASN A 109 -22.21 19.34 10.18
N GLU A 110 -22.94 20.45 10.16
CA GLU A 110 -24.10 20.69 9.27
C GLU A 110 -23.75 20.66 7.77
N LEU A 111 -22.47 20.77 7.40
CA LEU A 111 -21.98 20.63 6.02
C LEU A 111 -21.56 19.18 5.67
N GLY A 112 -21.73 18.24 6.60
CA GLY A 112 -21.32 16.84 6.43
C GLY A 112 -19.80 16.61 6.52
N LEU A 113 -19.05 17.59 7.03
CA LEU A 113 -17.60 17.51 7.26
C LEU A 113 -17.33 16.90 8.64
N MET A 114 -16.38 15.96 8.70
CA MET A 114 -16.09 15.18 9.90
C MET A 114 -15.51 16.05 11.02
N MET A 115 -16.17 16.18 12.17
CA MET A 115 -15.68 16.94 13.32
C MET A 115 -14.84 16.11 14.28
N SER A 116 -15.08 14.80 14.36
CA SER A 116 -14.32 13.91 15.25
C SER A 116 -14.30 12.48 14.73
N ASP A 117 -13.19 11.77 14.97
CA ASP A 117 -13.00 10.34 14.71
C ASP A 117 -12.30 9.71 15.92
N SER A 118 -13.01 8.85 16.66
CA SER A 118 -12.50 8.19 17.87
C SER A 118 -12.07 6.75 17.59
N ASP A 119 -11.01 6.30 18.27
CA ASP A 119 -10.65 4.89 18.33
C ASP A 119 -11.59 4.09 19.29
N PRO A 120 -11.46 2.75 19.40
CA PRO A 120 -12.25 1.95 20.33
C PRO A 120 -12.06 2.33 21.80
N ALA A 121 -10.92 2.94 22.14
CA ALA A 121 -10.62 3.41 23.48
C ALA A 121 -11.20 4.81 23.78
N GLY A 122 -11.87 5.44 22.80
CA GLY A 122 -12.48 6.76 22.92
C GLY A 122 -11.52 7.92 22.65
N ASN A 123 -10.26 7.66 22.28
CA ASN A 123 -9.32 8.72 21.94
C ASN A 123 -9.63 9.25 20.55
N ALA A 124 -9.87 10.56 20.44
CA ALA A 124 -10.38 11.15 19.22
C ALA A 124 -9.45 12.19 18.61
N ILE A 125 -9.32 12.13 17.30
CA ILE A 125 -8.86 13.27 16.49
C ILE A 125 -10.07 14.19 16.30
N ARG A 126 -9.86 15.50 16.35
CA ARG A 126 -10.90 16.51 16.12
C ARG A 126 -10.52 17.44 15.00
N TYR A 127 -11.49 17.91 14.25
CA TYR A 127 -11.31 18.76 13.09
C TYR A 127 -12.24 19.98 13.17
N ALA A 128 -11.75 21.11 12.67
CA ALA A 128 -12.54 22.31 12.47
C ALA A 128 -12.35 22.83 11.05
N TYR A 129 -13.41 23.42 10.51
CA TYR A 129 -13.45 23.91 9.13
C TYR A 129 -13.91 25.37 9.09
N ASP A 130 -13.47 26.10 8.07
CA ASP A 130 -14.07 27.39 7.72
C ASP A 130 -15.41 27.20 6.95
N ASN A 131 -16.10 28.31 6.67
CA ASN A 131 -17.37 28.31 5.96
C ASN A 131 -17.26 27.85 4.48
N LYS A 132 -16.04 27.75 3.94
CA LYS A 132 -15.79 27.22 2.59
C LYS A 132 -15.44 25.73 2.62
N GLY A 133 -15.41 25.11 3.80
CA GLY A 133 -15.08 23.71 4.00
C GLY A 133 -13.59 23.41 4.06
N ASN A 134 -12.72 24.43 4.14
CA ASN A 134 -11.28 24.20 4.33
C ASN A 134 -11.01 23.83 5.79
N MET A 135 -10.22 22.78 6.03
CA MET A 135 -9.85 22.35 7.39
C MET A 135 -8.87 23.36 8.01
N VAL A 136 -9.30 24.12 9.01
CA VAL A 136 -8.48 25.16 9.66
C VAL A 136 -7.76 24.68 10.92
N SER A 137 -8.23 23.60 11.55
CA SER A 137 -7.61 23.00 12.73
C SER A 137 -7.80 21.48 12.74
N GLN A 138 -6.75 20.78 13.17
CA GLN A 138 -6.77 19.36 13.49
C GLN A 138 -6.11 19.16 14.87
N ILE A 139 -6.86 18.64 15.83
CA ILE A 139 -6.34 18.31 17.16
C ILE A 139 -6.13 16.79 17.20
N GLN A 140 -4.87 16.38 17.37
CA GLN A 140 -4.46 14.99 17.50
C GLN A 140 -4.94 14.39 18.83
N ARG A 141 -4.87 13.06 18.99
CA ARG A 141 -5.30 12.38 20.22
C ARG A 141 -4.46 12.78 21.43
N SER A 142 -3.19 13.12 21.19
CA SER A 142 -2.27 13.70 22.18
C SER A 142 -2.65 15.13 22.62
N GLY A 143 -3.62 15.76 21.96
CA GLY A 143 -4.03 17.14 22.22
C GLY A 143 -3.21 18.18 21.45
N LYS A 144 -2.19 17.77 20.67
CA LYS A 144 -1.44 18.68 19.81
C LYS A 144 -2.35 19.22 18.70
N GLU A 145 -2.45 20.54 18.58
CA GLU A 145 -3.24 21.21 17.56
C GLU A 145 -2.37 21.61 16.36
N ILE A 146 -2.81 21.21 15.17
CA ILE A 146 -2.24 21.60 13.88
C ILE A 146 -3.19 22.61 13.24
N LYS A 147 -2.68 23.77 12.85
CA LYS A 147 -3.46 24.84 12.21
C LYS A 147 -3.09 24.98 10.74
N TYR A 148 -4.09 25.34 9.95
CA TYR A 148 -3.97 25.54 8.52
C TYR A 148 -4.55 26.89 8.14
N THR A 149 -3.83 27.64 7.31
CA THR A 149 -4.29 28.94 6.80
C THR A 149 -4.40 28.86 5.29
N TYR A 150 -5.47 29.42 4.74
CA TYR A 150 -5.78 29.39 3.32
C TYR A 150 -5.84 30.80 2.73
N ASN A 151 -5.49 30.93 1.45
CA ASN A 151 -5.70 32.16 0.69
C ASN A 151 -7.16 32.26 0.18
N ALA A 152 -7.47 33.35 -0.53
CA ALA A 152 -8.81 33.58 -1.10
C ALA A 152 -9.27 32.51 -2.11
N PHE A 153 -8.31 31.84 -2.76
CA PHE A 153 -8.50 30.74 -3.71
C PHE A 153 -8.56 29.35 -3.05
N ASN A 154 -8.69 29.27 -1.71
CA ASN A 154 -8.75 28.02 -0.94
C ASN A 154 -7.48 27.16 -1.03
N GLN A 155 -6.32 27.78 -1.27
CA GLN A 155 -5.04 27.09 -1.26
C GLN A 155 -4.35 27.28 0.08
N MET A 156 -3.81 26.20 0.65
CA MET A 156 -3.12 26.23 1.95
C MET A 156 -1.81 27.01 1.83
N ILE A 157 -1.70 28.16 2.50
CA ILE A 157 -0.51 29.01 2.51
C ILE A 157 0.35 28.83 3.76
N LYS A 158 -0.21 28.24 4.82
CA LYS A 158 0.51 27.99 6.07
C LYS A 158 0.01 26.71 6.74
N LYS A 159 0.93 25.96 7.32
CA LYS A 159 0.69 24.83 8.23
C LYS A 159 1.59 24.99 9.45
N GLU A 160 1.04 24.91 10.65
CA GLU A 160 1.80 25.09 11.90
C GLU A 160 1.25 24.26 13.05
N VAL A 161 2.08 24.07 14.07
CA VAL A 161 1.68 23.41 15.34
C VAL A 161 1.48 24.50 16.39
N ALA A 162 0.30 24.54 17.01
CA ALA A 162 -0.04 25.56 17.99
C ALA A 162 0.90 25.47 19.22
N GLY A 163 1.48 26.60 19.62
CA GLY A 163 2.39 26.68 20.77
C GLY A 163 3.80 26.13 20.53
N ASP A 164 4.12 25.68 19.31
CA ASP A 164 5.48 25.30 18.93
C ASP A 164 6.36 26.53 18.62
N SER A 165 7.68 26.39 18.76
CA SER A 165 8.67 27.45 18.48
C SER A 165 8.85 27.77 16.99
N GLY A 166 8.04 27.17 16.11
CA GLY A 166 8.13 27.29 14.66
C GLY A 166 8.93 26.18 13.99
N LYS A 167 9.44 25.20 14.76
CA LYS A 167 10.11 23.98 14.25
C LYS A 167 9.24 23.24 13.25
N TYR A 168 7.92 23.25 13.43
CA TYR A 168 6.98 22.53 12.57
C TYR A 168 6.24 23.39 11.55
N ASN A 169 6.68 24.63 11.33
CA ASN A 169 6.00 25.54 10.42
C ASN A 169 6.36 25.25 8.97
N SER A 170 5.37 25.38 8.10
CA SER A 170 5.55 25.35 6.66
C SER A 170 4.72 26.46 6.01
N SER A 171 5.27 27.11 4.99
CA SER A 171 4.59 28.14 4.21
C SER A 171 4.68 27.85 2.72
N TYR A 172 3.63 28.21 1.99
CA TYR A 172 3.47 27.91 0.57
C TYR A 172 3.13 29.18 -0.20
N VAL A 173 3.81 29.40 -1.32
CA VAL A 173 3.58 30.53 -2.20
C VAL A 173 3.09 30.01 -3.53
N TYR A 174 1.96 30.51 -3.98
CA TYR A 174 1.35 30.15 -5.26
C TYR A 174 1.43 31.30 -6.25
N ASP A 175 1.52 30.96 -7.52
CA ASP A 175 1.37 31.91 -8.60
C ASP A 175 -0.08 32.40 -8.69
N ASN A 176 -0.27 33.71 -8.80
CA ASN A 176 -1.60 34.31 -8.72
C ASN A 176 -2.48 34.01 -9.95
N LEU A 177 -1.89 33.67 -11.10
CA LEU A 177 -2.63 33.41 -12.35
C LEU A 177 -2.83 31.92 -12.60
N SER A 178 -1.73 31.17 -12.66
CA SER A 178 -1.72 29.72 -12.91
C SER A 178 -2.13 28.89 -11.69
N GLN A 179 -2.16 29.49 -10.50
CA GLN A 179 -2.48 28.83 -9.23
C GLN A 179 -1.49 27.70 -8.87
N LYS A 180 -0.32 27.64 -9.50
CA LYS A 180 0.73 26.64 -9.24
C LYS A 180 1.59 27.01 -8.03
N LEU A 181 2.08 26.01 -7.31
CA LEU A 181 2.96 26.21 -6.16
C LEU A 181 4.34 26.68 -6.64
N LEU A 182 4.76 27.89 -6.32
CA LEU A 182 6.06 28.45 -6.69
C LEU A 182 7.16 28.10 -5.69
N SER A 183 6.83 28.09 -4.40
CA SER A 183 7.78 27.67 -3.38
C SER A 183 7.13 27.15 -2.12
N MET A 184 7.86 26.29 -1.43
CA MET A 184 7.57 25.82 -0.09
C MET A 184 8.77 26.14 0.81
N THR A 185 8.51 26.68 1.99
CA THR A 185 9.53 26.93 3.02
C THR A 185 9.13 26.18 4.28
N ASP A 186 10.06 25.40 4.83
CA ASP A 186 9.89 24.64 6.08
C ASP A 186 11.22 24.55 6.84
N ALA A 187 11.29 23.75 7.91
CA ALA A 187 12.49 23.59 8.73
C ALA A 187 13.70 23.00 7.99
N THR A 188 13.49 22.34 6.85
CA THR A 188 14.56 21.81 5.97
C THR A 188 15.07 22.86 4.97
N GLY A 189 14.37 24.00 4.84
CA GLY A 189 14.72 25.12 3.99
C GLY A 189 13.65 25.43 2.94
N LYS A 190 14.06 26.13 1.88
CA LYS A 190 13.16 26.55 0.79
C LYS A 190 13.34 25.68 -0.45
N THR A 191 12.25 25.07 -0.91
CA THR A 191 12.16 24.38 -2.20
C THR A 191 11.40 25.26 -3.19
N ASN A 192 11.95 25.45 -4.39
CA ASN A 192 11.33 26.23 -5.46
C ASN A 192 10.89 25.32 -6.62
N TYR A 193 9.79 25.68 -7.25
CA TYR A 193 9.22 24.99 -8.40
C TYR A 193 9.10 25.98 -9.55
N THR A 194 9.53 25.57 -10.75
CA THR A 194 9.31 26.34 -11.99
C THR A 194 8.46 25.53 -12.94
N TYR A 195 7.73 26.23 -13.81
CA TYR A 195 6.79 25.63 -14.74
C TYR A 195 7.02 26.17 -16.15
N ASN A 196 6.80 25.30 -17.13
CA ASN A 196 6.74 25.69 -18.52
C ASN A 196 5.48 26.51 -18.81
N LEU A 197 5.41 27.14 -19.99
CA LEU A 197 4.26 27.94 -20.43
C LEU A 197 2.95 27.13 -20.50
N ASP A 198 3.03 25.82 -20.68
CA ASP A 198 1.88 24.90 -20.66
C ASP A 198 1.50 24.42 -19.24
N ASN A 199 2.11 25.01 -18.21
CA ASN A 199 1.96 24.68 -16.79
C ASN A 199 2.47 23.30 -16.37
N SER A 200 3.25 22.60 -17.20
CA SER A 200 4.00 21.40 -16.81
C SER A 200 5.19 21.77 -15.89
N LEU A 201 5.54 20.91 -14.93
CA LEU A 201 6.60 21.18 -13.96
C LEU A 201 7.97 21.13 -14.65
N GLU A 202 8.61 22.28 -14.84
CA GLU A 202 9.91 22.36 -15.51
C GLU A 202 11.04 21.91 -14.57
N SER A 203 11.02 22.35 -13.31
CA SER A 203 12.08 21.99 -12.36
C SER A 203 11.69 22.09 -10.89
N VAL A 204 12.43 21.35 -10.06
CA VAL A 204 12.46 21.51 -8.60
C VAL A 204 13.88 21.85 -8.16
N THR A 205 14.02 22.96 -7.43
CA THR A 205 15.29 23.39 -6.82
C THR A 205 15.20 23.26 -5.30
N TYR A 206 16.08 22.44 -4.72
CA TYR A 206 16.13 22.09 -3.30
C TYR A 206 16.86 23.16 -2.47
N PRO A 207 16.76 23.12 -1.13
CA PRO A 207 17.38 24.13 -0.25
C PRO A 207 18.90 24.31 -0.40
N ASP A 208 19.61 23.28 -0.87
CA ASP A 208 21.04 23.32 -1.14
C ASP A 208 21.39 23.68 -2.59
N ASN A 209 20.43 24.26 -3.32
CA ASN A 209 20.53 24.69 -4.72
C ASN A 209 20.73 23.56 -5.73
N LYS A 210 20.59 22.29 -5.32
CA LYS A 210 20.50 21.16 -6.26
C LYS A 210 19.18 21.21 -7.01
N LYS A 211 19.22 20.89 -8.30
CA LYS A 211 18.08 21.04 -9.21
C LYS A 211 17.80 19.74 -9.95
N ILE A 212 16.52 19.35 -10.00
CA ILE A 212 16.00 18.33 -10.92
C ILE A 212 15.17 19.04 -11.98
N SER A 213 15.33 18.67 -13.25
CA SER A 213 14.57 19.25 -14.37
C SER A 213 13.82 18.17 -15.15
N TYR A 214 12.66 18.52 -15.71
CA TYR A 214 11.79 17.61 -16.45
C TYR A 214 11.51 18.15 -17.85
N ASN A 215 11.38 17.23 -18.80
CA ASN A 215 11.01 17.51 -20.17
C ASN A 215 9.75 16.73 -20.53
N TYR A 216 8.87 17.36 -21.31
CA TYR A 216 7.61 16.78 -21.75
C TYR A 216 7.50 16.87 -23.27
N ASP A 217 6.78 15.93 -23.86
CA ASP A 217 6.32 16.06 -25.24
C ASP A 217 5.09 16.99 -25.33
N LEU A 218 4.64 17.29 -26.55
CA LEU A 218 3.48 18.15 -26.81
C LEU A 218 2.15 17.52 -26.35
N GLN A 219 2.13 16.24 -25.96
CA GLN A 219 0.96 15.56 -25.40
C GLN A 219 0.99 15.59 -23.85
N GLY A 220 2.03 16.16 -23.25
CA GLY A 220 2.22 16.24 -21.80
C GLY A 220 2.84 14.98 -21.18
N SER A 221 3.33 14.04 -21.98
CA SER A 221 4.04 12.85 -21.48
C SER A 221 5.48 13.24 -21.11
N MET A 222 5.95 12.80 -19.95
CA MET A 222 7.32 13.07 -19.51
C MET A 222 8.31 12.27 -20.34
N ILE A 223 9.16 12.95 -21.11
CA ILE A 223 10.16 12.34 -22.00
C ILE A 223 11.58 12.42 -21.44
N GLY A 224 11.82 13.19 -20.39
CA GLY A 224 13.15 13.31 -19.82
C GLY A 224 13.19 13.83 -18.39
N ILE A 225 14.19 13.37 -17.65
CA ILE A 225 14.55 13.85 -16.31
C ILE A 225 16.06 14.09 -16.30
N THR A 226 16.48 15.26 -15.81
CA THR A 226 17.89 15.52 -15.46
C THR A 226 17.99 15.59 -13.94
N ASP A 227 18.79 14.70 -13.35
CA ASP A 227 18.97 14.57 -11.91
C ASP A 227 19.96 15.62 -11.35
N ILE A 228 20.17 15.61 -10.03
CA ILE A 228 21.04 16.61 -9.37
C ILE A 228 22.55 16.42 -9.64
N ALA A 229 22.93 15.30 -10.24
CA ALA A 229 24.27 14.97 -10.71
C ALA A 229 24.43 15.21 -12.23
N ASN A 230 23.41 15.79 -12.88
CA ASN A 230 23.30 15.99 -14.32
C ASN A 230 23.23 14.70 -15.15
N ASN A 231 22.89 13.56 -14.54
CA ASN A 231 22.55 12.36 -15.29
C ASN A 231 21.14 12.51 -15.89
N GLN A 232 20.94 11.97 -17.08
CA GLN A 232 19.66 12.04 -17.78
C GLN A 232 18.99 10.67 -17.83
N THR A 233 17.69 10.64 -17.58
CA THR A 233 16.81 9.52 -17.92
C THR A 233 15.87 10.00 -19.02
N ILE A 234 15.84 9.29 -20.16
CA ILE A 234 15.03 9.65 -21.33
C ILE A 234 14.04 8.53 -21.60
N TYR A 235 12.78 8.89 -21.78
CA TYR A 235 11.68 7.96 -22.05
C TYR A 235 11.28 8.02 -23.51
N HIS A 236 11.30 6.86 -24.17
CA HIS A 236 10.95 6.72 -25.57
C HIS A 236 9.59 6.02 -25.67
N TYR A 237 8.56 6.75 -26.09
CA TYR A 237 7.21 6.22 -26.26
C TYR A 237 6.90 5.91 -27.73
N SER A 238 6.11 4.86 -27.94
CA SER A 238 5.59 4.50 -29.25
C SER A 238 4.68 5.59 -29.78
N LYS A 239 4.97 6.11 -30.97
CA LYS A 239 4.12 7.13 -31.62
C LYS A 239 2.74 6.62 -32.02
N THR A 240 2.54 5.30 -32.09
CA THR A 240 1.27 4.70 -32.54
C THR A 240 0.32 4.35 -31.41
N ASN A 241 0.85 3.91 -30.26
CA ASN A 241 0.04 3.40 -29.15
C ASN A 241 0.37 4.01 -27.78
N GLY A 242 1.33 4.94 -27.70
CA GLY A 242 1.70 5.66 -26.47
C GLY A 242 2.41 4.82 -25.41
N LYS A 243 2.76 3.56 -25.67
CA LYS A 243 3.46 2.70 -24.71
C LYS A 243 4.95 3.04 -24.65
N LEU A 244 5.56 2.88 -23.48
CA LEU A 244 7.00 3.08 -23.28
C LEU A 244 7.77 1.96 -24.00
N GLU A 245 8.54 2.26 -25.03
CA GLU A 245 9.33 1.27 -25.78
C GLU A 245 10.76 1.16 -25.24
N ALA A 246 11.33 2.26 -24.73
CA ALA A 246 12.67 2.24 -24.14
C ALA A 246 12.86 3.30 -23.05
N THR A 247 13.77 3.02 -22.12
CA THR A 247 14.32 4.02 -21.18
C THR A 247 15.82 4.07 -21.35
N GLU A 248 16.35 5.25 -21.66
CA GLU A 248 17.78 5.49 -21.84
C GLU A 248 18.33 6.26 -20.63
N PHE A 249 19.39 5.73 -20.02
CA PHE A 249 20.11 6.36 -18.93
C PHE A 249 21.46 6.86 -19.44
N ARG A 250 21.67 8.17 -19.39
CA ARG A 250 22.92 8.84 -19.75
C ARG A 250 23.57 9.37 -18.49
N ALA A 251 24.62 8.71 -18.04
CA ALA A 251 25.44 9.20 -16.95
C ALA A 251 26.65 9.96 -17.50
N MET A 252 27.01 11.07 -16.86
CA MET A 252 28.16 11.88 -17.26
C MET A 252 29.44 11.03 -17.29
N GLY A 253 30.12 10.98 -18.44
CA GLY A 253 31.37 10.25 -18.61
C GLY A 253 31.25 8.73 -18.79
N ASN A 254 30.04 8.18 -18.89
CA ASN A 254 29.80 6.75 -19.07
C ASN A 254 29.04 6.44 -20.38
N ASN A 255 29.07 5.17 -20.79
CA ASN A 255 28.27 4.69 -21.91
C ASN A 255 26.78 4.71 -21.56
N ASN A 256 25.94 5.14 -22.52
CA ASN A 256 24.49 5.12 -22.37
C ASN A 256 24.00 3.69 -22.12
N GLN A 257 23.13 3.55 -21.13
CA GLN A 257 22.49 2.29 -20.77
C GLN A 257 21.04 2.33 -21.24
N VAL A 258 20.54 1.28 -21.88
CA VAL A 258 19.19 1.27 -22.44
C VAL A 258 18.41 0.06 -21.94
N GLU A 259 17.21 0.31 -21.43
CA GLU A 259 16.20 -0.72 -21.20
C GLU A 259 15.17 -0.68 -22.34
N GLN A 260 14.74 -1.85 -22.81
CA GLN A 260 13.71 -1.97 -23.84
C GLN A 260 12.51 -2.76 -23.33
N TYR A 261 11.31 -2.38 -23.78
CA TYR A 261 10.04 -2.91 -23.32
C TYR A 261 9.20 -3.36 -24.52
N TYR A 262 8.68 -4.57 -24.43
CA TYR A 262 7.79 -5.16 -25.42
C TYR A 262 6.50 -5.58 -24.76
N TYR A 263 5.41 -5.50 -25.52
CA TYR A 263 4.07 -5.75 -25.01
C TYR A 263 3.38 -6.81 -25.85
N ASP A 264 2.51 -7.58 -25.22
CA ASP A 264 1.54 -8.39 -25.95
C ASP A 264 0.42 -7.53 -26.55
N LYS A 265 -0.49 -8.17 -27.28
CA LYS A 265 -1.63 -7.51 -27.92
C LYS A 265 -2.64 -6.91 -26.95
N PHE A 266 -2.64 -7.32 -25.68
CA PHE A 266 -3.47 -6.76 -24.61
C PHE A 266 -2.77 -5.60 -23.88
N GLY A 267 -1.53 -5.28 -24.26
CA GLY A 267 -0.76 -4.20 -23.67
C GLY A 267 -0.08 -4.52 -22.36
N ARG A 268 0.05 -5.80 -22.02
CA ARG A 268 0.85 -6.26 -20.88
C ARG A 268 2.29 -6.46 -21.34
N ILE A 269 3.27 -6.26 -20.44
CA ILE A 269 4.68 -6.45 -20.78
C ILE A 269 4.91 -7.92 -21.12
N SER A 270 5.42 -8.22 -22.31
CA SER A 270 5.81 -9.56 -22.74
C SER A 270 7.32 -9.78 -22.65
N SER A 271 8.12 -8.71 -22.78
CA SER A 271 9.57 -8.78 -22.58
C SER A 271 10.16 -7.47 -22.09
N LYS A 272 11.20 -7.57 -21.26
CA LYS A 272 12.07 -6.46 -20.85
C LYS A 272 13.52 -6.84 -21.09
N ILE A 273 14.27 -6.03 -21.84
CA ILE A 273 15.72 -6.18 -22.01
C ILE A 273 16.41 -5.14 -21.14
N LEU A 274 17.35 -5.57 -20.31
CA LEU A 274 18.15 -4.73 -19.42
C LEU A 274 19.41 -4.22 -20.15
N PRO A 275 20.10 -3.18 -19.63
CA PRO A 275 21.26 -2.60 -20.30
C PRO A 275 22.44 -3.57 -20.51
N ASN A 276 22.53 -4.61 -19.66
CA ASN A 276 23.51 -5.69 -19.80
C ASN A 276 23.03 -6.82 -20.75
N ASN A 277 22.04 -6.55 -21.59
CA ASN A 277 21.38 -7.51 -22.50
C ASN A 277 20.71 -8.71 -21.82
N ALA A 278 20.64 -8.75 -20.48
CA ALA A 278 19.83 -9.74 -19.80
C ALA A 278 18.35 -9.48 -20.10
N GLN A 279 17.59 -10.55 -20.33
CA GLN A 279 16.20 -10.46 -20.78
C GLN A 279 15.27 -11.10 -19.77
N SER A 280 14.17 -10.41 -19.48
CA SER A 280 13.01 -11.00 -18.78
C SER A 280 11.89 -11.22 -19.79
N ILE A 281 11.28 -12.41 -19.77
CA ILE A 281 10.14 -12.79 -20.62
C ILE A 281 8.96 -13.15 -19.71
N TYR A 282 7.80 -12.60 -20.04
CA TYR A 282 6.56 -12.76 -19.30
C TYR A 282 5.56 -13.48 -20.19
N SER A 283 4.86 -14.49 -19.66
CA SER A 283 3.66 -15.04 -20.27
C SER A 283 2.52 -15.03 -19.28
N TYR A 284 1.31 -14.92 -19.80
CA TYR A 284 0.11 -14.81 -19.01
C TYR A 284 -0.86 -15.91 -19.40
N ASN A 285 -1.59 -16.43 -18.42
CA ASN A 285 -2.65 -17.39 -18.67
C ASN A 285 -3.86 -16.71 -19.33
N GLU A 286 -4.82 -17.52 -19.76
CA GLU A 286 -6.06 -17.06 -20.39
C GLU A 286 -6.92 -16.15 -19.52
N MET A 287 -6.74 -16.14 -18.19
CA MET A 287 -7.46 -15.24 -17.27
C MET A 287 -6.77 -13.88 -17.09
N GLY A 288 -5.62 -13.68 -17.72
CA GLY A 288 -4.89 -12.42 -17.65
C GLY A 288 -3.71 -12.42 -16.68
N SER A 289 -3.60 -13.44 -15.82
CA SER A 289 -2.59 -13.50 -14.74
C SER A 289 -1.25 -14.00 -15.23
N LEU A 290 -0.16 -13.51 -14.62
CA LEU A 290 1.21 -13.94 -14.94
C LEU A 290 1.35 -15.44 -14.71
N GLU A 291 1.64 -16.20 -15.75
CA GLU A 291 1.79 -17.65 -15.69
C GLU A 291 3.26 -18.03 -15.62
N ASN A 292 4.12 -17.39 -16.42
CA ASN A 292 5.55 -17.62 -16.41
C ASN A 292 6.35 -16.32 -16.44
N LEU A 293 7.45 -16.30 -15.69
CA LEU A 293 8.49 -15.26 -15.75
C LEU A 293 9.84 -15.95 -15.87
N SER A 294 10.57 -15.68 -16.95
CA SER A 294 11.90 -16.23 -17.17
C SER A 294 12.92 -15.12 -17.34
N HIS A 295 14.07 -15.28 -16.69
CA HIS A 295 15.22 -14.38 -16.80
C HIS A 295 16.34 -15.10 -17.53
N PHE A 296 16.89 -14.46 -18.54
CA PHE A 296 17.97 -14.94 -19.38
C PHE A 296 19.17 -14.00 -19.27
N ALA A 297 20.37 -14.55 -19.26
CA ALA A 297 21.61 -13.82 -19.45
C ALA A 297 21.73 -13.37 -20.91
N GLU A 298 22.72 -12.52 -21.19
CA GLU A 298 23.02 -12.03 -22.54
C GLU A 298 23.23 -13.17 -23.56
N ASN A 299 23.87 -14.26 -23.15
CA ASN A 299 24.09 -15.46 -23.98
C ASN A 299 22.82 -16.32 -24.16
N ARG A 300 21.66 -15.85 -23.69
CA ARG A 300 20.36 -16.53 -23.70
C ARG A 300 20.26 -17.79 -22.84
N SER A 301 21.20 -18.00 -21.92
CA SER A 301 20.99 -18.99 -20.85
C SER A 301 19.98 -18.43 -19.85
N ARG A 302 18.90 -19.18 -19.59
CA ARG A 302 17.85 -18.92 -18.60
C ARG A 302 18.32 -18.96 -17.13
N ILE A 303 18.94 -17.90 -16.62
CA ILE A 303 19.37 -17.76 -15.20
C ILE A 303 18.35 -18.32 -14.19
N LEU A 304 17.07 -18.00 -14.39
CA LEU A 304 16.01 -18.25 -13.43
C LEU A 304 14.65 -18.25 -14.11
N SER A 305 13.72 -19.07 -13.63
CA SER A 305 12.31 -18.98 -14.04
C SER A 305 11.36 -19.22 -12.88
N TYR A 306 10.17 -18.65 -13.03
CA TYR A 306 9.03 -18.80 -12.15
C TYR A 306 7.82 -19.24 -12.95
N SER A 307 7.07 -20.21 -12.44
CA SER A 307 5.71 -20.52 -12.90
C SER A 307 4.70 -20.36 -11.77
N TYR A 308 3.53 -19.83 -12.11
CA TYR A 308 2.48 -19.49 -11.15
C TYR A 308 1.22 -20.26 -11.50
N THR A 309 0.57 -20.81 -10.48
CA THR A 309 -0.79 -21.34 -10.59
C THR A 309 -1.72 -20.57 -9.67
N TYR A 310 -2.98 -20.48 -10.05
CA TYR A 310 -3.98 -19.68 -9.35
C TYR A 310 -5.18 -20.53 -8.96
N LYS A 311 -5.78 -20.19 -7.84
CA LYS A 311 -7.11 -20.66 -7.45
C LYS A 311 -8.18 -19.95 -8.29
N LYS A 312 -9.42 -20.43 -8.25
CA LYS A 312 -10.55 -19.86 -9.02
C LYS A 312 -10.94 -18.43 -8.62
N ASP A 313 -10.50 -17.97 -7.45
CA ASP A 313 -10.59 -16.60 -6.93
C ASP A 313 -9.39 -15.72 -7.30
N MET A 314 -8.49 -16.24 -8.14
CA MET A 314 -7.28 -15.58 -8.61
C MET A 314 -6.21 -15.36 -7.55
N ASN A 315 -6.34 -15.95 -6.36
CA ASN A 315 -5.22 -16.06 -5.43
C ASN A 315 -4.16 -17.00 -5.99
N ILE A 316 -2.89 -16.72 -5.68
CA ILE A 316 -1.78 -17.61 -6.06
C ILE A 316 -1.93 -18.92 -5.30
N SER A 317 -2.10 -20.04 -6.00
CA SER A 317 -2.11 -21.37 -5.39
C SER A 317 -0.70 -21.91 -5.21
N SER A 318 0.18 -21.67 -6.17
CA SER A 318 1.59 -22.07 -6.07
C SER A 318 2.50 -21.17 -6.90
N ARG A 319 3.76 -21.07 -6.47
CA ARG A 319 4.86 -20.52 -7.25
C ARG A 319 5.98 -21.56 -7.31
N THR A 320 6.42 -21.92 -8.52
CA THR A 320 7.57 -22.80 -8.70
C THR A 320 8.74 -22.00 -9.24
N ARG A 321 9.88 -22.08 -8.57
CA ARG A 321 11.16 -21.52 -8.98
C ARG A 321 12.03 -22.62 -9.58
N THR A 322 12.65 -22.35 -10.73
CA THR A 322 13.58 -23.27 -11.40
C THR A 322 14.85 -22.52 -11.80
N ASN A 323 16.01 -23.01 -11.34
CA ASN A 323 17.33 -22.47 -11.67
C ASN A 323 17.94 -23.24 -12.86
N GLU A 324 19.02 -22.73 -13.44
CA GLU A 324 19.56 -23.18 -14.72
C GLU A 324 20.64 -24.27 -14.71
N GLU A 325 20.54 -25.26 -13.82
CA GLU A 325 21.29 -26.52 -13.94
C GLU A 325 20.36 -27.71 -14.21
N GLY A 326 19.34 -27.49 -15.05
CA GLY A 326 18.71 -28.54 -15.85
C GLY A 326 17.94 -29.67 -15.16
N SER A 327 17.82 -29.74 -13.81
CA SER A 327 17.03 -30.84 -13.19
C SER A 327 16.41 -30.56 -11.82
N GLY A 328 16.78 -29.50 -11.11
CA GLY A 328 16.24 -29.24 -9.77
C GLY A 328 15.16 -28.17 -9.76
N LEU A 329 13.91 -28.55 -9.49
CA LEU A 329 12.95 -27.68 -8.81
C LEU A 329 13.69 -27.04 -7.61
N SER A 330 13.94 -25.72 -7.66
CA SER A 330 14.74 -25.06 -6.63
C SER A 330 13.85 -24.65 -5.47
N ALA A 331 12.64 -24.17 -5.74
CA ALA A 331 11.61 -24.03 -4.71
C ALA A 331 10.23 -24.26 -5.31
N LYS A 332 9.36 -24.97 -4.61
CA LYS A 332 7.92 -25.02 -4.87
C LYS A 332 7.19 -24.55 -3.65
N GLU A 333 6.59 -23.39 -3.79
CA GLU A 333 5.83 -22.69 -2.77
C GLU A 333 4.35 -22.92 -3.03
N ASN A 334 3.60 -23.32 -2.01
CA ASN A 334 2.15 -23.50 -2.08
C ASN A 334 1.48 -22.65 -1.01
N TYR A 335 0.37 -22.02 -1.37
CA TYR A 335 -0.36 -21.09 -0.52
C TYR A 335 -1.79 -21.55 -0.31
N ALA A 336 -2.23 -21.56 0.95
CA ALA A 336 -3.60 -21.79 1.34
C ALA A 336 -4.15 -20.56 2.05
N TYR A 337 -5.45 -20.32 1.86
CA TYR A 337 -6.15 -19.17 2.38
C TYR A 337 -7.35 -19.66 3.19
N ASP A 338 -7.67 -18.94 4.25
CA ASP A 338 -8.89 -19.19 5.01
C ASP A 338 -10.14 -18.64 4.29
N ILE A 339 -11.31 -18.80 4.92
CA ILE A 339 -12.60 -18.34 4.40
C ILE A 339 -12.74 -16.80 4.34
N MET A 340 -11.84 -16.06 5.00
CA MET A 340 -11.76 -14.61 4.97
C MET A 340 -10.71 -14.11 3.97
N ASN A 341 -10.12 -15.03 3.21
CA ASN A 341 -9.08 -14.79 2.24
C ASN A 341 -7.73 -14.35 2.82
N ASN A 342 -7.45 -14.65 4.09
CA ASN A 342 -6.13 -14.47 4.66
C ASN A 342 -5.23 -15.65 4.31
N LEU A 343 -3.93 -15.42 4.10
CA LEU A 343 -2.95 -16.51 4.00
C LEU A 343 -2.95 -17.29 5.32
N SER A 344 -3.41 -18.53 5.29
CA SER A 344 -3.47 -19.41 6.47
C SER A 344 -2.31 -20.39 6.50
N GLN A 345 -1.75 -20.72 5.34
CA GLN A 345 -0.63 -21.64 5.24
C GLN A 345 0.26 -21.32 4.05
N TYR A 346 1.57 -21.40 4.29
CA TYR A 346 2.62 -21.41 3.30
C TYR A 346 3.45 -22.68 3.46
N ASN A 347 3.78 -23.34 2.36
CA ASN A 347 4.68 -24.49 2.36
C ASN A 347 5.71 -24.35 1.23
N CYS A 348 6.97 -24.61 1.54
CA CYS A 348 8.05 -24.66 0.56
C CYS A 348 8.76 -26.01 0.57
N SER A 349 9.00 -26.54 -0.62
CA SER A 349 9.89 -27.67 -0.85
C SER A 349 10.96 -27.33 -1.90
N GLY A 350 12.10 -28.02 -1.86
CA GLY A 350 13.23 -27.76 -2.74
C GLY A 350 14.46 -27.22 -2.00
N THR A 351 15.51 -26.88 -2.75
CA THR A 351 16.82 -26.49 -2.22
C THR A 351 16.97 -24.99 -1.93
N ALA A 352 16.03 -24.16 -2.38
CA ALA A 352 16.09 -22.71 -2.36
C ALA A 352 14.89 -22.07 -1.64
N CYS A 353 14.35 -22.75 -0.62
CA CYS A 353 13.32 -22.16 0.23
C CYS A 353 13.81 -20.90 0.94
N PRO A 354 12.92 -19.89 1.14
CA PRO A 354 13.26 -18.65 1.82
C PRO A 354 13.90 -18.89 3.18
N LYS A 355 14.75 -17.96 3.58
CA LYS A 355 15.45 -18.02 4.87
C LYS A 355 14.95 -16.92 5.78
N ASP A 356 14.91 -17.20 7.07
CA ASP A 356 14.65 -16.19 8.10
C ASP A 356 15.86 -15.27 8.33
N GLN A 357 15.73 -14.34 9.28
CA GLN A 357 16.79 -13.41 9.66
C GLN A 357 18.08 -14.08 10.21
N ASN A 358 17.98 -15.34 10.65
CA ASN A 358 19.11 -16.14 11.13
C ASN A 358 19.70 -17.03 10.03
N GLY A 359 19.17 -16.94 8.80
CA GLY A 359 19.60 -17.75 7.66
C GLY A 359 19.05 -19.17 7.63
N GLN A 360 18.08 -19.53 8.49
CA GLN A 360 17.44 -20.84 8.53
C GLN A 360 16.37 -20.95 7.44
N SER A 361 16.43 -22.00 6.62
CA SER A 361 15.44 -22.23 5.56
C SER A 361 14.09 -22.63 6.13
N ILE A 362 13.06 -21.90 5.72
CA ILE A 362 11.66 -22.07 6.13
C ILE A 362 11.01 -23.15 5.25
N ALA A 363 10.47 -24.19 5.89
CA ALA A 363 9.72 -25.26 5.23
C ALA A 363 8.22 -24.95 5.19
N SER A 364 7.66 -24.39 6.26
CA SER A 364 6.26 -23.97 6.28
C SER A 364 6.02 -22.84 7.27
N GLU A 365 4.94 -22.10 7.02
CA GLU A 365 4.39 -21.12 7.93
C GLU A 365 2.88 -21.37 8.05
N GLU A 366 2.36 -21.39 9.28
CA GLU A 366 0.95 -21.54 9.59
C GLU A 366 0.47 -20.34 10.38
N TYR A 367 -0.61 -19.71 9.91
CA TYR A 367 -1.18 -18.52 10.51
C TYR A 367 -2.57 -18.80 11.03
N THR A 368 -2.87 -18.26 12.22
CA THR A 368 -4.24 -18.22 12.74
C THR A 368 -4.64 -16.77 12.98
N PHE A 369 -5.93 -16.50 12.89
CA PHE A 369 -6.49 -15.17 13.07
C PHE A 369 -7.56 -15.20 14.17
N ASP A 370 -7.72 -14.09 14.89
CA ASP A 370 -8.83 -13.91 15.82
C ASP A 370 -10.10 -13.45 15.11
N SER A 371 -11.19 -13.26 15.87
CA SER A 371 -12.47 -12.83 15.32
C SER A 371 -12.52 -11.37 14.85
N LEU A 372 -11.47 -10.57 15.07
CA LEU A 372 -11.30 -9.24 14.48
C LEU A 372 -10.40 -9.28 13.24
N ASN A 373 -10.00 -10.48 12.81
CA ASN A 373 -9.06 -10.73 11.72
C ASN A 373 -7.63 -10.27 12.03
N ASN A 374 -7.28 -10.13 13.31
CA ASN A 374 -5.91 -9.92 13.72
C ASN A 374 -5.13 -11.24 13.65
N ILE A 375 -3.85 -11.22 13.30
CA ILE A 375 -2.99 -12.40 13.40
C ILE A 375 -2.85 -12.82 14.86
N LYS A 376 -3.22 -14.05 15.19
CA LYS A 376 -3.15 -14.59 16.56
C LYS A 376 -1.90 -15.42 16.79
N THR A 377 -1.53 -16.25 15.81
CA THR A 377 -0.29 -17.03 15.86
C THR A 377 0.38 -17.10 14.50
N ALA A 378 1.71 -17.14 14.50
CA ALA A 378 2.53 -17.53 13.36
C ALA A 378 3.46 -18.67 13.79
N LYS A 379 3.28 -19.86 13.21
CA LYS A 379 4.14 -21.02 13.45
C LYS A 379 5.03 -21.24 12.24
N VAL A 380 6.34 -21.21 12.43
CA VAL A 380 7.34 -21.48 11.41
C VAL A 380 7.92 -22.86 11.65
N SER A 381 8.00 -23.70 10.61
CA SER A 381 8.73 -24.96 10.64
C SER A 381 9.92 -24.88 9.69
N PHE A 382 11.09 -25.32 10.12
CA PHE A 382 12.33 -25.21 9.32
C PHE A 382 12.67 -26.49 8.58
N VAL A 383 13.33 -26.37 7.43
CA VAL A 383 13.71 -27.51 6.56
C VAL A 383 14.62 -28.50 7.28
N LYS A 384 15.53 -28.00 8.14
CA LYS A 384 16.44 -28.83 8.93
C LYS A 384 15.83 -29.34 10.25
N GLY A 385 14.51 -29.20 10.42
CA GLY A 385 13.81 -29.51 11.66
C GLY A 385 13.81 -28.34 12.65
N GLY A 386 12.94 -28.45 13.66
CA GLY A 386 12.66 -27.39 14.63
C GLY A 386 11.50 -26.49 14.19
N THR A 387 10.92 -25.81 15.17
CA THR A 387 9.80 -24.89 14.98
C THR A 387 9.96 -23.65 15.84
N SER A 388 9.41 -22.54 15.36
CA SER A 388 9.16 -21.34 16.14
C SER A 388 7.65 -21.08 16.16
N LEU A 389 7.10 -20.71 17.31
CA LEU A 389 5.71 -20.29 17.45
C LEU A 389 5.66 -18.88 18.05
N THR A 390 5.17 -17.93 17.28
CA THR A 390 4.88 -16.57 17.76
C THR A 390 3.40 -16.45 18.08
N THR A 391 3.08 -15.99 19.29
CA THR A 391 1.71 -15.63 19.71
C THR A 391 1.61 -14.13 19.89
N TYR A 392 0.60 -13.51 19.28
CA TYR A 392 0.37 -12.07 19.29
C TYR A 392 -0.74 -11.71 20.29
N ASN A 393 -0.51 -10.66 21.07
CA ASN A 393 -1.41 -10.18 22.12
C ASN A 393 -1.85 -8.74 21.84
N TYR A 394 -3.15 -8.50 21.91
CA TYR A 394 -3.78 -7.23 21.58
C TYR A 394 -4.35 -6.55 22.82
N SER A 395 -4.52 -5.22 22.76
CA SER A 395 -5.04 -4.41 23.87
C SER A 395 -6.50 -4.73 24.18
N ASP A 396 -6.87 -4.82 25.46
CA ASP A 396 -8.26 -4.98 25.86
C ASP A 396 -9.14 -3.76 25.54
N LYS A 397 -8.53 -2.56 25.48
CA LYS A 397 -9.22 -1.30 25.19
C LYS A 397 -9.38 -1.04 23.69
N ASP A 398 -8.38 -1.44 22.93
CA ASP A 398 -8.34 -1.34 21.47
C ASP A 398 -7.90 -2.70 20.92
N PRO A 399 -8.85 -3.63 20.69
CA PRO A 399 -8.55 -5.01 20.38
C PRO A 399 -7.98 -5.21 18.96
N SER A 400 -7.69 -4.14 18.23
CA SER A 400 -6.89 -4.16 17.00
C SER A 400 -5.44 -3.74 17.20
N ARG A 401 -5.08 -3.23 18.39
CA ARG A 401 -3.74 -2.74 18.71
C ARG A 401 -2.87 -3.83 19.32
N LEU A 402 -1.82 -4.22 18.61
CA LEU A 402 -0.82 -5.18 19.10
C LEU A 402 0.00 -4.58 20.26
N VAL A 403 -0.02 -5.19 21.44
CA VAL A 403 0.73 -4.68 22.61
C VAL A 403 1.90 -5.56 23.01
N ALA A 404 1.88 -6.84 22.63
CA ALA A 404 2.99 -7.75 22.87
C ALA A 404 2.95 -8.94 21.92
N TYR A 405 4.08 -9.62 21.78
CA TYR A 405 4.14 -10.96 21.20
C TYR A 405 5.17 -11.81 21.93
N ALA A 406 4.99 -13.12 21.88
CA ALA A 406 5.91 -14.08 22.48
C ALA A 406 6.29 -15.13 21.44
N THR A 407 7.59 -15.27 21.17
CA THR A 407 8.13 -16.28 20.26
C THR A 407 8.77 -17.40 21.06
N THR A 408 8.27 -18.62 20.89
CA THR A 408 8.80 -19.82 21.53
C THR A 408 9.46 -20.72 20.48
N ASP A 409 10.73 -21.04 20.70
CA ASP A 409 11.52 -21.94 19.87
C ASP A 409 12.31 -22.93 20.76
N ALA A 410 13.34 -23.58 20.19
CA ALA A 410 14.18 -24.52 20.92
C ALA A 410 15.05 -23.86 22.00
N GLN A 411 15.27 -22.55 21.92
CA GLN A 411 16.07 -21.75 22.86
C GLN A 411 15.22 -21.21 24.03
N GLY A 412 13.90 -21.25 23.90
CA GLY A 412 12.94 -20.86 24.94
C GLY A 412 11.91 -19.86 24.42
N THR A 413 11.28 -19.11 25.32
CA THR A 413 10.30 -18.06 24.97
C THR A 413 10.91 -16.68 25.11
N LYS A 414 11.03 -15.93 24.00
CA LYS A 414 11.33 -14.50 23.99
C LYS A 414 10.02 -13.71 24.02
N ASN A 415 9.84 -12.88 25.05
CA ASN A 415 8.70 -11.96 25.15
C ASN A 415 9.11 -10.58 24.68
N SER A 416 8.25 -9.96 23.88
CA SER A 416 8.44 -8.64 23.31
C SER A 416 7.18 -7.81 23.57
N ALA A 417 7.35 -6.60 24.10
CA ALA A 417 6.27 -5.67 24.39
C ALA A 417 6.44 -4.39 23.54
N LEU A 418 5.32 -3.80 23.13
CA LEU A 418 5.29 -2.55 22.38
C LEU A 418 4.67 -1.46 23.25
N GLU A 419 5.27 -0.27 23.20
CA GLU A 419 4.73 0.93 23.85
C GLU A 419 4.29 1.93 22.78
N TYR A 420 3.27 2.71 23.09
CA TYR A 420 2.67 3.67 22.15
C TYR A 420 2.51 5.04 22.79
N ASP A 421 2.62 6.10 21.99
CA ASP A 421 2.16 7.42 22.38
C ASP A 421 0.62 7.53 22.31
N ALA A 422 0.09 8.68 22.74
CA ALA A 422 -1.34 8.95 22.71
C ALA A 422 -1.93 9.01 21.28
N ASP A 423 -1.11 9.29 20.27
CA ASP A 423 -1.52 9.35 18.87
C ASP A 423 -1.59 7.96 18.21
N GLY A 424 -1.00 6.96 18.86
CA GLY A 424 -0.99 5.56 18.42
C GLY A 424 0.29 5.18 17.68
N ASN A 425 1.35 5.99 17.77
CA ASN A 425 2.66 5.65 17.20
C ASN A 425 3.45 4.75 18.17
N VAL A 426 4.17 3.75 17.66
CA VAL A 426 5.01 2.86 18.48
C VAL A 426 6.21 3.63 19.01
N THR A 427 6.28 3.91 20.31
CA THR A 427 7.44 4.60 20.94
C THR A 427 8.53 3.65 21.38
N LYS A 428 8.21 2.36 21.53
CA LYS A 428 9.17 1.30 21.81
C LYS A 428 8.75 0.02 21.10
N ASP A 429 9.65 -0.56 20.32
CA ASP A 429 9.38 -1.80 19.60
C ASP A 429 9.67 -3.05 20.44
N GLY A 430 9.38 -4.22 19.86
CA GLY A 430 9.56 -5.51 20.52
C GLY A 430 11.01 -5.91 20.81
N ASP A 431 11.99 -5.20 20.25
CA ASP A 431 13.42 -5.38 20.52
C ASP A 431 13.94 -4.32 21.52
N GLY A 432 13.08 -3.44 22.02
CA GLY A 432 13.42 -2.40 22.99
C GLY A 432 14.02 -1.13 22.36
N ASN A 433 14.02 -1.01 21.03
CA ASN A 433 14.43 0.22 20.36
C ASN A 433 13.38 1.31 20.65
N THR A 434 13.82 2.57 20.74
CA THR A 434 12.91 3.70 21.01
C THR A 434 12.72 4.56 19.78
N LEU A 435 11.51 5.08 19.62
CA LEU A 435 11.09 5.86 18.46
C LEU A 435 10.40 7.14 18.93
N THR A 436 10.66 8.27 18.26
CA THR A 436 9.98 9.53 18.53
C THR A 436 9.32 10.06 17.27
N TYR A 437 8.24 10.83 17.44
CA TYR A 437 7.43 11.30 16.32
C TYR A 437 7.16 12.80 16.42
N SER A 438 7.14 13.44 15.25
CA SER A 438 6.63 14.80 15.11
C SER A 438 5.12 14.86 15.44
N PRO A 439 4.56 16.05 15.72
CA PRO A 439 3.10 16.25 15.84
C PRO A 439 2.28 15.84 14.61
N PHE A 440 2.94 15.52 13.49
CA PHE A 440 2.32 15.02 12.26
C PHE A 440 2.37 13.48 12.14
N ASN A 441 2.69 12.76 13.21
CA ASN A 441 2.88 11.30 13.24
C ASN A 441 3.95 10.80 12.26
N ARG A 442 5.03 11.57 12.10
CA ARG A 442 6.22 11.20 11.29
C ARG A 442 7.38 10.88 12.21
N LEU A 443 8.03 9.74 12.00
CA LEU A 443 9.18 9.28 12.78
C LEU A 443 10.32 10.30 12.73
N GLU A 444 10.71 10.91 13.84
CA GLU A 444 11.84 11.85 13.90
C GLU A 444 13.14 11.17 14.30
N THR A 445 13.08 10.22 15.23
CA THR A 445 14.25 9.48 15.67
C THR A 445 13.95 8.01 15.87
N PHE A 446 14.93 7.17 15.55
CA PHE A 446 15.00 5.76 15.91
C PHE A 446 16.29 5.52 16.69
N THR A 447 16.21 4.91 17.87
CA THR A 447 17.37 4.65 18.72
C THR A 447 17.52 3.17 18.99
N LYS A 448 18.65 2.59 18.56
CA LYS A 448 19.03 1.19 18.78
C LYS A 448 20.40 1.14 19.46
N GLU A 449 20.46 0.51 20.63
CA GLU A 449 21.71 0.33 21.40
C GLU A 449 22.49 1.64 21.62
N GLY A 450 21.76 2.76 21.80
CA GLY A 450 22.34 4.10 21.98
C GLY A 450 22.69 4.84 20.68
N ASN A 451 22.66 4.18 19.52
CA ASN A 451 22.82 4.82 18.22
C ASN A 451 21.49 5.43 17.79
N VAL A 452 21.50 6.74 17.52
CA VAL A 452 20.34 7.50 17.06
C VAL A 452 20.43 7.70 15.56
N THR A 453 19.35 7.35 14.86
CA THR A 453 19.07 7.75 13.48
C THR A 453 18.01 8.84 13.50
N GLU A 454 18.30 10.00 12.92
CA GLU A 454 17.39 11.12 12.74
C GLU A 454 16.79 11.11 11.34
N TYR A 455 15.51 11.48 11.22
CA TYR A 455 14.79 11.61 9.96
C TYR A 455 14.18 13.00 9.85
N ARG A 456 14.27 13.62 8.67
CA ARG A 456 13.70 14.96 8.40
C ARG A 456 12.76 14.93 7.22
N TYR A 457 11.65 15.64 7.36
CA TYR A 457 10.61 15.74 6.34
C TYR A 457 10.39 17.19 5.96
N ASN A 458 10.15 17.43 4.67
CA ASN A 458 9.74 18.75 4.21
C ASN A 458 8.26 19.04 4.56
N GLY A 459 7.79 20.25 4.23
CA GLY A 459 6.43 20.70 4.51
C GLY A 459 5.33 19.85 3.86
N SER A 460 5.64 19.19 2.74
CA SER A 460 4.74 18.23 2.07
C SER A 460 4.73 16.85 2.73
N GLY A 461 5.67 16.57 3.64
CA GLY A 461 5.77 15.28 4.33
C GLY A 461 6.58 14.21 3.63
N ILE A 462 7.42 14.61 2.69
CA ILE A 462 8.38 13.71 2.06
C ILE A 462 9.64 13.68 2.93
N LEU A 463 10.16 12.48 3.20
CA LEU A 463 11.46 12.29 3.86
C LEU A 463 12.54 12.91 2.96
N VAL A 464 13.33 13.86 3.45
CA VAL A 464 14.35 14.54 2.64
C VAL A 464 15.76 14.32 3.14
N SER A 465 15.93 13.85 4.39
CA SER A 465 17.21 13.38 4.87
C SER A 465 17.11 12.36 6.00
N GLN A 466 18.17 11.57 6.11
CA GLN A 466 18.43 10.65 7.21
C GLN A 466 19.85 10.89 7.72
N LYS A 467 20.03 10.83 9.04
CA LYS A 467 21.35 10.98 9.66
C LYS A 467 21.54 9.98 10.79
N ASP A 468 22.48 9.06 10.62
CA ASP A 468 22.90 8.14 11.68
C ASP A 468 23.97 8.77 12.56
N SER A 469 24.05 8.33 13.82
CA SER A 469 25.05 8.78 14.79
C SER A 469 26.47 8.56 14.26
N GLY A 470 27.24 9.65 14.17
CA GLY A 470 28.63 9.62 13.67
C GLY A 470 28.78 9.61 12.15
N ASN A 471 27.68 9.57 11.39
CA ASN A 471 27.69 9.60 9.93
C ASN A 471 27.35 10.99 9.36
N VAL A 472 27.66 11.17 8.07
CA VAL A 472 27.20 12.32 7.28
C VAL A 472 25.69 12.18 7.04
N GLU A 473 25.00 13.31 6.95
CA GLU A 473 23.57 13.35 6.59
C GLU A 473 23.39 12.93 5.12
N ASN A 474 22.62 11.86 4.89
CA ASN A 474 22.19 11.43 3.56
C ASN A 474 20.98 12.26 3.15
N LYS A 475 20.95 12.74 1.90
CA LYS A 475 19.87 13.62 1.41
C LYS A 475 19.17 13.00 0.22
N PHE A 476 17.85 12.95 0.27
CA PHE A 476 17.04 12.32 -0.75
C PHE A 476 16.43 13.34 -1.70
N TYR A 477 16.61 13.12 -3.00
CA TYR A 477 16.05 13.96 -4.06
C TYR A 477 15.07 13.15 -4.90
N TYR A 478 13.90 13.72 -5.16
CA TYR A 478 12.76 12.98 -5.70
C TYR A 478 12.30 13.48 -7.07
N SER A 479 11.76 12.54 -7.84
CA SER A 479 10.81 12.79 -8.93
C SER A 479 9.49 12.08 -8.61
N GLY A 480 8.45 12.87 -8.29
CA GLY A 480 7.21 12.31 -7.74
C GLY A 480 7.51 11.59 -6.41
N SER A 481 7.20 10.30 -6.33
CA SER A 481 7.48 9.44 -5.16
C SER A 481 8.80 8.66 -5.27
N ARG A 482 9.51 8.73 -6.40
CA ARG A 482 10.73 7.97 -6.65
C ARG A 482 11.96 8.78 -6.21
N VAL A 483 12.81 8.18 -5.38
CA VAL A 483 14.17 8.69 -5.08
C VAL A 483 15.03 8.56 -6.33
N LEU A 484 15.63 9.66 -6.78
CA LEU A 484 16.57 9.71 -7.89
C LEU A 484 18.03 9.70 -7.42
N ASN A 485 18.32 10.39 -6.32
CA ASN A 485 19.65 10.50 -5.75
C ASN A 485 19.56 10.44 -4.21
N GLU A 486 20.62 9.91 -3.59
CA GLU A 486 20.88 9.84 -2.14
C GLU A 486 22.25 10.47 -1.82
#